data_AF-F9YAZ1-F1
#
_entry.id   AF-F9YAZ1-F1
#
_cell.length_a   1.000
_cell.length_b   1.000
_cell.length_c   1.000
_cell.angle_alpha   90.00
_cell.angle_beta   90.00
_cell.angle_gamma   90.00
#
_symmetry.space_group_name_H-M   'P 1'
#
loop_
_entity.id
_entity.type
_entity.pdbx_description
1 polymer ?
#
loop_
_entity_poly.entity_id
_entity_poly.type
_entity_poly.pdbx_seq_one_letter_code
_entity_poly.pdbx_strand_id
1 'polypeptide(L)' 'MPPLGALLDDQQVADVVNYIRTAFGNAFADPAATPEMVSAAR' A
#
# COMPACT_ATOMS: atom_id res chain seq x y z
N MET A 1 -0.47 -15.31 -1.80
CA MET A 1 -0.06 -14.41 -0.70
C MET A 1 -1.01 -14.64 0.48
N PRO A 2 -0.53 -14.69 1.73
CA PRO A 2 -1.41 -14.71 2.90
C PRO A 2 -2.38 -13.51 2.91
N PRO A 3 -3.63 -13.69 3.38
CA PRO A 3 -4.61 -12.59 3.40
C PRO A 3 -4.33 -11.63 4.56
N LEU A 4 -3.62 -10.53 4.28
CA LEU A 4 -3.30 -9.51 5.28
C LEU A 4 -4.44 -8.50 5.51
N GLY A 5 -5.49 -8.49 4.69
CA GLY A 5 -6.59 -7.53 4.77
C GLY A 5 -7.44 -7.63 6.05
N ALA A 6 -7.33 -8.72 6.81
CA ALA A 6 -7.94 -8.87 8.13
C ALA A 6 -7.02 -8.45 9.29
N LEU A 7 -5.73 -8.22 9.02
CA LEU A 7 -4.71 -7.89 10.01
C LEU A 7 -4.31 -6.41 9.97
N LEU A 8 -4.41 -5.78 8.80
CA LEU A 8 -4.03 -4.39 8.58
C LEU A 8 -5.24 -3.56 8.14
N ASP A 9 -5.33 -2.34 8.66
CA ASP A 9 -6.29 -1.34 8.18
C ASP A 9 -5.83 -0.71 6.84
N ASP A 10 -6.71 0.09 6.21
CA ASP A 10 -6.43 0.71 4.91
C ASP A 10 -5.22 1.64 4.93
N GLN A 11 -5.03 2.37 6.02
CA GLN A 11 -3.91 3.29 6.19
C GLN A 11 -2.60 2.52 6.28
N GLN A 12 -2.56 1.47 7.11
CA GLN A 12 -1.38 0.63 7.28
C GLN A 12 -0.97 -0.05 5.97
N VAL A 13 -1.93 -0.51 5.17
CA VAL A 13 -1.63 -1.07 3.85
C VAL A 13 -1.07 -0.01 2.90
N ALA A 14 -1.67 1.19 2.87
CA ALA A 14 -1.17 2.29 2.05
C ALA A 14 0.26 2.69 2.42
N ASP A 15 0.57 2.73 3.72
CA ASP A 15 1.91 3.05 4.23
C ASP A 15 2.95 2.01 3.80
N VAL A 16 2.63 0.71 3.92
CA VAL A 16 3.53 -0.37 3.48
C VAL A 16 3.77 -0.31 1.97
N VAL A 17 2.71 -0.06 1.18
CA VAL A 17 2.83 0.08 -0.28
C VAL A 17 3.74 1.25 -0.63
N ASN A 18 3.55 2.41 -0.01
CA ASN A 18 4.37 3.60 -0.28
C ASN A 18 5.83 3.41 0.16
N TYR A 19 6.07 2.68 1.25
CA TYR A 19 7.42 2.27 1.64
C TYR A 19 8.05 1.39 0.57
N ILE A 20 7.38 0.34 0.10
CA ILE A 20 7.91 -0.56 -0.94
C ILE A 20 8.19 0.20 -2.24
N ARG A 21 7.32 1.14 -2.64
CA ARG A 21 7.47 1.95 -3.86
C ARG A 21 8.72 2.84 -3.88
N THR A 22 9.27 3.17 -2.71
CA THR A 22 10.45 4.05 -2.58
C THR A 22 11.66 3.34 -1.98
N ALA A 23 11.48 2.17 -1.39
CA ALA A 23 12.53 1.31 -0.86
C ALA A 23 12.99 0.27 -1.91
N PHE A 24 14.03 -0.48 -1.59
CA PHE A 24 14.52 -1.60 -2.41
C PHE A 24 14.96 -1.23 -3.84
N GLY A 25 15.31 0.05 -4.07
CA GLY A 25 15.69 0.56 -5.39
C GLY A 25 14.50 0.82 -6.32
N ASN A 26 13.27 0.80 -5.81
CA ASN A 26 12.08 1.19 -6.55
C ASN A 26 11.98 2.72 -6.69
N ALA A 27 11.45 3.18 -7.82
CA ALA A 27 11.27 4.60 -8.13
C ALA A 27 9.95 4.81 -8.90
N PHE A 28 8.82 4.62 -8.22
CA PHE A 28 7.51 4.84 -8.82
C PHE A 28 7.23 6.35 -8.94
N ALA A 29 6.76 6.78 -10.11
CA ALA A 29 6.39 8.17 -10.39
C ALA A 29 4.90 8.46 -10.13
N ASP A 30 4.10 7.42 -9.89
CA ASP A 30 2.68 7.54 -9.60
C ASP A 30 2.42 8.24 -8.26
N PRO A 31 1.25 8.87 -8.08
CA PRO A 31 0.82 9.38 -6.78
C PRO A 31 0.89 8.31 -5.69
N ALA A 32 1.17 8.75 -4.46
CA ALA A 32 1.17 7.90 -3.28
C ALA A 32 -0.17 7.15 -3.17
N ALA A 33 -0.11 5.88 -2.78
CA ALA A 33 -1.30 5.10 -2.47
C ALA A 33 -2.02 5.76 -1.29
N THR A 34 -3.35 5.86 -1.38
CA THR A 34 -4.20 6.38 -0.30
C THR A 34 -5.06 5.26 0.30
N PRO A 35 -5.57 5.44 1.53
CA PRO A 35 -6.50 4.49 2.15
C PRO A 35 -7.73 4.19 1.26
N GLU A 36 -8.26 5.19 0.56
CA GLU A 36 -9.42 5.04 -0.32
C GLU A 36 -9.11 4.16 -1.53
N MET A 37 -7.90 4.28 -2.09
CA MET A 37 -7.44 3.42 -3.17
C MET A 37 -7.30 1.97 -2.70
N VAL A 38 -6.83 1.76 -1.47
CA VAL A 38 -6.74 0.41 -0.88
C VAL A 38 -8.15 -0.16 -0.70
N SER A 39 -9.06 0.60 -0.09
CA SER A 39 -10.44 0.19 0.16
C SER A 39 -11.17 -0.22 -1.12
N ALA A 40 -10.97 0.54 -2.21
CA ALA A 40 -11.55 0.24 -3.53
C ALA A 40 -11.00 -1.03 -4.19
N ALA A 41 -9.85 -1.55 -3.73
CA ALA A 41 -9.18 -2.73 -4.28
C ALA A 41 -9.36 -4.00 -3.43
N ARG A 42 -10.05 -3.93 -2.29
CA ARG A 42 -10.29 -5.06 -1.36
C ARG A 42 -11.30 -6.08 -1.90
#